data_AF-A0A1S2QRU0-F1
#
_entry.id   AF-A0A1S2QRU0-F1
#
_cell.length_a   1.000
_cell.length_b   1.000
_cell.length_c   1.000
_cell.angle_alpha   90.00
_cell.angle_beta   90.00
_cell.angle_gamma   90.00
#
_symmetry.space_group_name_H-M   'P 1'
#
loop_
_entity.id
_entity.type
_entity.pdbx_description
1 polymer ?
#
loop_
_entity_poly.entity_id
_entity_poly.type
_entity_poly.pdbx_seq_one_letter_code
_entity_poly.pdbx_strand_id
1 'polypeptide(L)'
;MAKVLPQLDGQLLLKILNTLKDPIWINDKNGNVLWVNQAAAETFSIGELVGHNVFEMEKQGIFSPSISRLVIEQKRFISTAQITQDHGRLLVSGDYIPDENGDIQYIVTHARQLSQAITQSSELEKVESILQLYKQQIRELILQKNEQDQDFHVGKSKAAQSISVWSQKIADIDTTILLTGETGVGKTAFAHRIHQLSSRNDKSFIHLDCGAIPESLIESELFGYKKGAFTGANANGKLGLIAAADQGTLFLDEIGEFPLHLQSKLLQFLQNKTYRMIGDNQVQQADVRIIAATNVNLMERVKEGTFRKDLFYRLNILPMKIPPLRERKEDIIPLLNFYLGKFNKKYGRQHTLSKNLMDALYNYSWEGNIRELENLMERLVITSNGPKIDLDDLPSDFPLQQSQQMLLQNVEEVSLPIYLEQIEKSILINTYNETNSTWKTAKKLGVSQSYIIRRFKKFNLRISEKVLVEE
;
A
#
# COMPACT_ATOMS: atom_id res chain seq x y z
N MET A 1 44.67 -18.94 39.15
CA MET A 1 44.96 -20.31 39.66
C MET A 1 44.98 -21.27 38.48
N ALA A 2 46.15 -21.72 38.06
CA ALA A 2 46.31 -22.82 37.11
C ALA A 2 47.61 -23.57 37.45
N LYS A 3 47.56 -24.90 37.27
CA LYS A 3 48.58 -25.88 37.66
C LYS A 3 49.94 -25.62 37.00
N VAL A 4 50.98 -26.15 37.66
CA VAL A 4 52.38 -26.24 37.22
C VAL A 4 52.43 -26.80 35.79
N LEU A 5 52.71 -25.93 34.82
CA LEU A 5 53.33 -26.36 33.56
C LEU A 5 54.71 -26.92 33.93
N PRO A 6 55.09 -28.14 33.49
CA PRO A 6 56.45 -28.62 33.67
C PRO A 6 57.41 -27.61 33.03
N GLN A 7 58.61 -27.45 33.63
CA GLN A 7 59.63 -26.45 33.25
C GLN A 7 59.58 -26.15 31.75
N LEU A 8 58.91 -25.05 31.40
CA LEU A 8 58.89 -24.54 30.03
C LEU A 8 60.28 -24.00 29.79
N ASP A 9 61.11 -24.75 29.07
CA ASP A 9 62.33 -24.17 28.53
C ASP A 9 61.97 -23.09 27.50
N GLY A 10 62.88 -22.14 27.28
CA GLY A 10 62.63 -21.02 26.37
C GLY A 10 62.32 -21.48 24.94
N GLN A 11 62.87 -22.61 24.50
CA GLN A 11 62.62 -23.13 23.16
C GLN A 11 61.19 -23.65 22.99
N LEU A 12 60.65 -24.34 24.00
CA LEU A 12 59.29 -24.84 24.01
C LEU A 12 58.28 -23.68 24.03
N LEU A 13 58.57 -22.60 24.78
CA LEU A 13 57.73 -21.40 24.80
C LEU A 13 57.67 -20.73 23.42
N LEU A 14 58.81 -20.57 22.75
CA LEU A 14 58.85 -20.01 21.38
C LEU A 14 58.11 -20.90 20.37
N LYS A 15 58.20 -22.24 20.50
CA LYS A 15 57.41 -23.16 19.68
C LYS A 15 55.92 -22.98 19.90
N ILE A 16 55.46 -22.80 21.14
CA ILE A 16 54.05 -22.53 21.45
C ILE A 16 53.61 -21.21 20.81
N LEU A 17 54.39 -20.13 20.94
CA LEU A 17 54.06 -18.84 20.34
C LEU A 17 53.98 -18.89 18.80
N ASN A 18 54.78 -19.75 18.16
CA ASN A 18 54.71 -19.98 16.71
C ASN A 18 53.46 -20.76 16.26
N THR A 19 52.75 -21.46 17.16
CA THR A 19 51.46 -22.10 16.81
C THR A 19 50.31 -21.09 16.71
N LEU A 20 50.52 -19.86 17.20
CA LEU A 20 49.50 -18.82 17.17
C LEU A 20 49.42 -18.18 15.78
N LYS A 21 48.19 -18.00 15.29
CA LYS A 21 47.91 -17.42 13.98
C LYS A 21 47.96 -15.89 13.96
N ASP A 22 47.89 -15.27 15.13
CA ASP A 22 48.00 -13.82 15.27
C ASP A 22 49.49 -13.42 15.26
N PRO A 23 49.89 -12.36 14.52
CA PRO A 23 51.25 -11.81 14.60
C PRO A 23 51.62 -11.38 16.02
N ILE A 24 52.78 -11.83 16.51
CA ILE A 24 53.32 -11.51 17.84
C ILE A 24 54.74 -11.00 17.72
N TRP A 25 55.05 -9.93 18.45
CA TRP A 25 56.36 -9.28 18.48
C TRP A 25 56.82 -9.10 19.92
N ILE A 26 58.12 -9.26 20.14
CA ILE A 26 58.78 -9.00 21.42
C ILE A 26 59.89 -7.99 21.18
N ASN A 27 59.86 -6.90 21.94
CA ASN A 27 60.84 -5.82 21.87
C ASN A 27 61.55 -5.64 23.21
N ASP A 28 62.79 -5.12 23.18
CA ASP A 28 63.48 -4.65 24.37
C ASP A 28 62.92 -3.29 24.86
N LYS A 29 63.39 -2.82 26.01
CA LYS A 29 63.01 -1.53 26.61
C LYS A 29 63.27 -0.29 25.73
N ASN A 30 64.14 -0.40 24.73
CA ASN A 30 64.49 0.68 23.80
C ASN A 30 63.70 0.56 22.48
N GLY A 31 62.83 -0.44 22.34
CA GLY A 31 62.05 -0.68 21.15
C GLY A 31 62.80 -1.43 20.04
N ASN A 32 63.89 -2.13 20.35
CA ASN A 32 64.55 -3.03 19.40
C ASN A 32 63.79 -4.35 19.33
N VAL A 33 63.48 -4.81 18.12
CA VAL A 33 62.78 -6.08 17.90
C VAL A 33 63.72 -7.23 18.23
N LEU A 34 63.40 -8.01 19.26
CA LEU A 34 64.16 -9.18 19.69
C LEU A 34 63.68 -10.46 19.02
N TRP A 35 62.36 -10.56 18.82
CA TRP A 35 61.74 -11.78 18.29
C TRP A 35 60.37 -11.49 17.68
N VAL A 36 60.02 -12.26 16.66
CA VAL A 36 58.69 -12.28 16.03
C VAL A 36 58.27 -13.73 15.78
N ASN A 37 56.97 -14.02 15.84
CA ASN A 37 56.46 -15.35 15.49
C ASN A 37 56.33 -15.55 13.97
N GLN A 38 56.11 -16.79 13.53
CA GLN A 38 55.94 -17.12 12.12
C GLN A 38 54.80 -16.31 11.45
N ALA A 39 53.67 -16.13 12.14
CA ALA A 39 52.56 -15.35 11.61
C ALA A 39 52.93 -13.88 11.34
N ALA A 40 53.77 -13.27 12.19
CA ALA A 40 54.28 -11.93 11.98
C ALA A 40 55.25 -11.85 10.79
N ALA A 41 56.13 -12.84 10.62
CA ALA A 41 57.03 -12.89 9.47
C ALA A 41 56.25 -13.00 8.14
N GLU A 42 55.21 -13.81 8.09
CA GLU A 42 54.34 -13.97 6.90
C GLU A 42 53.51 -12.71 6.61
N THR A 43 52.90 -12.12 7.65
CA THR A 43 51.96 -10.99 7.50
C THR A 43 52.64 -9.73 6.97
N PHE A 44 53.85 -9.45 7.43
CA PHE A 44 54.50 -8.19 7.08
C PHE A 44 55.36 -8.28 5.83
N SER A 45 55.74 -9.48 5.36
CA SER A 45 56.56 -9.68 4.13
C SER A 45 57.84 -8.81 4.07
N ILE A 46 58.27 -8.28 5.21
CA ILE A 46 59.52 -7.55 5.40
C ILE A 46 60.54 -8.60 5.83
N GLY A 47 61.80 -8.47 5.38
CA GLY A 47 62.87 -9.44 5.64
C GLY A 47 63.22 -9.65 7.11
N GLU A 48 64.49 -9.47 7.49
CA GLU A 48 64.94 -9.69 8.88
C GLU A 48 64.43 -8.55 9.79
N LEU A 49 63.21 -8.70 10.32
CA LEU A 49 62.56 -7.75 11.23
C LEU A 49 63.27 -7.64 12.59
N VAL A 50 63.97 -8.70 13.00
CA VAL A 50 64.76 -8.75 14.23
C VAL A 50 65.96 -7.80 14.11
N GLY A 51 66.26 -7.05 15.16
CA GLY A 51 67.36 -6.09 15.21
C GLY A 51 67.00 -4.67 14.75
N HIS A 52 65.83 -4.46 14.16
CA HIS A 52 65.35 -3.12 13.81
C HIS A 52 64.67 -2.43 15.00
N ASN A 53 64.65 -1.10 14.99
CA ASN A 53 64.03 -0.29 16.05
C ASN A 53 62.64 0.23 15.64
N VAL A 54 61.63 0.01 16.48
CA VAL A 54 60.23 0.35 16.19
C VAL A 54 59.98 1.85 15.97
N PHE A 55 60.81 2.73 16.54
CA PHE A 55 60.71 4.18 16.32
C PHE A 55 61.16 4.57 14.91
N GLU A 56 62.20 3.91 14.39
CA GLU A 56 62.68 4.12 13.03
C GLU A 56 61.72 3.54 12.01
N MET A 57 61.19 2.35 12.29
CA MET A 57 60.19 1.69 11.44
C MET A 57 58.91 2.54 11.29
N GLU A 58 58.45 3.19 12.37
CA GLU A 58 57.32 4.13 12.29
C GLU A 58 57.64 5.37 11.45
N LYS A 59 58.85 5.94 11.61
CA LYS A 59 59.31 7.07 10.79
C LYS A 59 59.45 6.72 9.31
N GLN A 60 59.81 5.48 8.99
CA GLN A 60 59.89 4.95 7.63
C GLN A 60 58.50 4.62 7.04
N GLY A 61 57.43 4.73 7.82
CA GLY A 61 56.06 4.48 7.37
C GLY A 61 55.71 3.00 7.26
N ILE A 62 56.49 2.10 7.88
CA ILE A 62 56.19 0.67 7.90
C ILE A 62 54.86 0.42 8.63
N PHE A 63 54.64 1.15 9.71
CA PHE A 63 53.38 1.20 10.42
C PHE A 63 53.22 2.50 11.21
N SER A 64 51.99 2.92 11.47
CA SER A 64 51.71 4.05 12.37
C SER A 64 50.31 3.95 13.01
N PRO A 65 50.15 4.26 14.31
CA PRO A 65 51.23 4.48 15.28
C PRO A 65 51.92 3.17 15.71
N SER A 66 53.15 3.21 16.21
CA SER A 66 53.80 2.03 16.81
C SER A 66 53.27 1.77 18.22
N ILE A 67 52.64 0.60 18.43
CA ILE A 67 52.13 0.24 19.76
C ILE A 67 53.28 0.05 20.76
N SER A 68 54.40 -0.56 20.34
CA SER A 68 55.56 -0.74 21.21
C SER A 68 56.11 0.60 21.70
N ARG A 69 56.18 1.62 20.83
CA ARG A 69 56.53 2.98 21.24
C ARG A 69 55.55 3.54 22.27
N LEU A 70 54.25 3.43 22.00
CA LEU A 70 53.23 3.95 22.91
C LEU A 70 53.28 3.27 24.29
N VAL A 71 53.58 1.97 24.34
CA VAL A 71 53.78 1.24 25.61
C VAL A 71 55.02 1.75 26.34
N ILE A 72 56.13 2.00 25.64
CA ILE A 72 57.36 2.59 26.23
C ILE A 72 57.06 3.97 26.83
N GLU A 73 56.38 4.84 26.07
CA GLU A 73 56.08 6.21 26.48
C GLU A 73 55.09 6.30 27.64
N GLN A 74 54.10 5.40 27.68
CA GLN A 74 52.98 5.48 28.64
C GLN A 74 53.08 4.48 29.79
N LYS A 75 54.00 3.52 29.74
CA LYS A 75 54.18 2.44 30.74
C LYS A 75 52.86 1.77 31.16
N ARG A 76 51.99 1.45 30.19
CA ARG A 76 50.69 0.79 30.39
C ARG A 76 50.29 -0.06 29.19
N PHE A 77 49.31 -0.93 29.39
CA PHE A 77 48.62 -1.63 28.31
C PHE A 77 48.02 -0.63 27.30
N ILE A 78 48.30 -0.84 26.01
CA ILE A 78 47.78 -0.06 24.89
C ILE A 78 47.09 -1.00 23.91
N SER A 79 45.90 -0.65 23.44
CA SER A 79 45.21 -1.33 22.34
C SER A 79 44.62 -0.30 21.40
N THR A 80 45.07 -0.27 20.15
CA THR A 80 44.62 0.71 19.15
C THR A 80 44.81 0.20 17.72
N ALA A 81 44.20 0.90 16.76
CA ALA A 81 44.39 0.63 15.35
C ALA A 81 45.79 1.09 14.89
N GLN A 82 46.52 0.20 14.23
CA GLN A 82 47.78 0.45 13.53
C GLN A 82 47.54 0.31 12.03
N ILE A 83 48.00 1.30 11.27
CA ILE A 83 47.97 1.28 9.80
C ILE A 83 49.33 0.81 9.31
N THR A 84 49.36 -0.18 8.43
CA THR A 84 50.58 -0.72 7.82
C THR A 84 50.90 -0.04 6.48
N GLN A 85 52.12 -0.23 5.97
CA GLN A 85 52.61 0.38 4.73
C GLN A 85 51.73 0.08 3.50
N ASP A 86 51.09 -1.08 3.47
CA ASP A 86 50.14 -1.53 2.44
C ASP A 86 48.71 -1.01 2.64
N HIS A 87 48.50 -0.04 3.55
CA HIS A 87 47.21 0.48 3.98
C HIS A 87 46.29 -0.55 4.69
N GLY A 88 46.84 -1.68 5.13
CA GLY A 88 46.17 -2.61 6.04
C GLY A 88 45.84 -1.94 7.37
N ARG A 89 44.72 -2.34 7.99
CA ARG A 89 44.34 -1.90 9.35
C ARG A 89 44.37 -3.08 10.30
N LEU A 90 45.21 -2.99 11.32
CA LEU A 90 45.37 -4.00 12.36
C LEU A 90 44.90 -3.42 13.69
N LEU A 91 44.15 -4.19 14.48
CA LEU A 91 44.00 -3.91 15.91
C LEU A 91 45.21 -4.51 16.62
N VAL A 92 46.08 -3.68 17.15
CA VAL A 92 47.30 -4.11 17.83
C VAL A 92 47.17 -3.78 19.29
N SER A 93 47.44 -4.77 20.15
CA SER A 93 47.54 -4.55 21.58
C SER A 93 48.92 -4.91 22.08
N GLY A 94 49.42 -4.14 23.03
CA GLY A 94 50.74 -4.29 23.61
C GLY A 94 50.71 -4.06 25.11
N ASP A 95 51.54 -4.81 25.80
CA ASP A 95 51.82 -4.61 27.22
C ASP A 95 53.32 -4.85 27.49
N TYR A 96 53.77 -4.48 28.68
CA TYR A 96 55.16 -4.68 29.09
C TYR A 96 55.29 -5.69 30.24
N ILE A 97 56.43 -6.36 30.27
CA ILE A 97 56.88 -7.22 31.35
C ILE A 97 57.89 -6.42 32.18
N PRO A 98 57.63 -6.16 33.47
CA PRO A 98 58.56 -5.43 34.32
C PRO A 98 59.75 -6.30 34.76
N ASP A 99 60.90 -5.67 35.00
CA ASP A 99 62.04 -6.25 35.69
C ASP A 99 61.84 -6.23 37.22
N GLU A 100 62.86 -6.67 37.98
CA GLU A 100 62.82 -6.69 39.45
C GLU A 100 62.63 -5.30 40.08
N ASN A 101 62.94 -4.22 39.35
CA ASN A 101 62.78 -2.84 39.80
C ASN A 101 61.46 -2.20 39.36
N GLY A 102 60.61 -2.93 38.63
CA GLY A 102 59.35 -2.42 38.09
C GLY A 102 59.50 -1.64 36.78
N ASP A 103 60.68 -1.63 36.16
CA ASP A 103 60.92 -0.99 34.87
C ASP A 103 60.72 -1.96 33.70
N ILE A 104 60.48 -1.44 32.50
CA ILE A 104 60.22 -2.27 31.32
C ILE A 104 61.43 -3.17 31.03
N GLN A 105 61.25 -4.49 31.10
CA GLN A 105 62.21 -5.49 30.64
C GLN A 105 61.96 -5.86 29.17
N TYR A 106 60.70 -6.17 28.85
CA TYR A 106 60.25 -6.54 27.50
C TYR A 106 58.89 -5.94 27.19
N ILE A 107 58.61 -5.74 25.91
CA ILE A 107 57.28 -5.36 25.41
C ILE A 107 56.78 -6.45 24.49
N VAL A 108 55.58 -6.96 24.77
CA VAL A 108 54.93 -7.97 23.94
C VAL A 108 53.75 -7.31 23.24
N THR A 109 53.75 -7.35 21.91
CA THR A 109 52.60 -6.91 21.11
C THR A 109 52.00 -8.08 20.35
N HIS A 110 50.69 -8.03 20.18
CA HIS A 110 49.96 -8.93 19.30
C HIS A 110 49.06 -8.11 18.38
N ALA A 111 48.97 -8.52 17.12
CA ALA A 111 48.11 -7.89 16.13
C ALA A 111 46.99 -8.83 15.72
N ARG A 112 45.81 -8.26 15.49
CA ARG A 112 44.71 -8.93 14.79
C ARG A 112 44.30 -8.11 13.60
N GLN A 113 44.14 -8.76 12.46
CA GLN A 113 43.61 -8.09 11.29
C GLN A 113 42.16 -7.68 11.57
N LEU A 114 41.85 -6.40 11.39
CA LEU A 114 40.45 -5.98 11.37
C LEU A 114 39.87 -6.48 10.05
N SER A 115 39.23 -7.64 10.08
CA SER A 115 38.60 -8.22 8.90
C SER A 115 37.57 -7.23 8.35
N GLN A 116 37.83 -6.68 7.16
CA GLN A 116 36.87 -5.84 6.43
C GLN A 116 35.57 -6.60 6.11
N ALA A 117 35.55 -7.94 6.26
CA ALA A 117 34.40 -8.80 6.03
C ALA A 117 33.40 -8.88 7.21
N ILE A 118 33.78 -8.57 8.46
CA ILE A 118 32.89 -8.78 9.62
C ILE A 118 32.02 -7.56 9.92
N THR A 119 32.51 -6.35 9.60
CA THR A 119 31.80 -5.11 9.90
C THR A 119 30.69 -4.79 8.91
N GLN A 120 30.74 -5.30 7.68
CA GLN A 120 29.67 -5.07 6.70
C GLN A 120 28.62 -6.18 6.72
N SER A 121 28.98 -7.47 6.77
CA SER A 121 27.96 -8.53 6.65
C SER A 121 27.07 -8.63 7.87
N SER A 122 27.60 -8.54 9.10
CA SER A 122 26.78 -8.74 10.30
C SER A 122 25.89 -7.54 10.63
N GLU A 123 26.33 -6.31 10.31
CA GLU A 123 25.50 -5.12 10.44
C GLU A 123 24.51 -5.00 9.28
N LEU A 124 24.88 -5.35 8.04
CA LEU A 124 23.93 -5.41 6.93
C LEU A 124 22.94 -6.55 7.11
N GLU A 125 23.31 -7.73 7.59
CA GLU A 125 22.39 -8.82 7.92
C GLU A 125 21.49 -8.43 9.09
N LYS A 126 22.00 -7.71 10.09
CA LYS A 126 21.17 -7.15 11.18
C LYS A 126 20.23 -6.07 10.67
N VAL A 127 20.71 -5.14 9.84
CA VAL A 127 19.89 -4.08 9.26
C VAL A 127 18.91 -4.67 8.25
N GLU A 128 19.26 -5.66 7.46
CA GLU A 128 18.37 -6.39 6.54
C GLU A 128 17.36 -7.24 7.30
N SER A 129 17.75 -7.93 8.37
CA SER A 129 16.82 -8.69 9.20
C SER A 129 15.91 -7.76 10.00
N ILE A 130 16.40 -6.61 10.48
CA ILE A 130 15.58 -5.56 11.10
C ILE A 130 14.68 -4.89 10.06
N LEU A 131 15.15 -4.62 8.84
CA LEU A 131 14.34 -4.08 7.74
C LEU A 131 13.33 -5.11 7.24
N GLN A 132 13.66 -6.40 7.22
CA GLN A 132 12.74 -7.48 6.91
C GLN A 132 11.72 -7.64 8.03
N LEU A 133 12.13 -7.55 9.29
CA LEU A 133 11.24 -7.55 10.45
C LEU A 133 10.32 -6.33 10.42
N TYR A 134 10.83 -5.12 10.14
CA TYR A 134 10.01 -3.92 9.99
C TYR A 134 9.14 -4.00 8.74
N LYS A 135 9.61 -4.53 7.62
CA LYS A 135 8.78 -4.77 6.43
C LYS A 135 7.71 -5.83 6.73
N GLN A 136 8.01 -6.84 7.53
CA GLN A 136 7.07 -7.86 7.95
C GLN A 136 6.08 -7.29 8.96
N GLN A 137 6.51 -6.47 9.92
CA GLN A 137 5.63 -5.77 10.87
C GLN A 137 4.80 -4.71 10.18
N ILE A 138 5.34 -3.98 9.21
CA ILE A 138 4.57 -3.04 8.38
C ILE A 138 3.63 -3.83 7.46
N ARG A 139 4.05 -4.96 6.88
CA ARG A 139 3.13 -5.87 6.18
C ARG A 139 2.08 -6.41 7.12
N GLU A 140 2.40 -6.81 8.34
CA GLU A 140 1.45 -7.29 9.34
C GLU A 140 0.57 -6.16 9.83
N LEU A 141 1.03 -4.91 9.91
CA LEU A 141 0.22 -3.75 10.26
C LEU A 141 -0.66 -3.30 9.10
N ILE A 142 -0.17 -3.40 7.86
CA ILE A 142 -0.94 -3.20 6.62
C ILE A 142 -1.93 -4.34 6.46
N LEU A 143 -1.53 -5.59 6.72
CA LEU A 143 -2.36 -6.78 6.70
C LEU A 143 -3.32 -6.79 7.87
N GLN A 144 -3.01 -6.24 9.04
CA GLN A 144 -3.91 -6.07 10.18
C GLN A 144 -4.86 -4.89 9.95
N LYS A 145 -4.42 -3.83 9.25
CA LYS A 145 -5.31 -2.81 8.68
C LYS A 145 -6.20 -3.41 7.59
N ASN A 146 -5.66 -4.33 6.79
CA ASN A 146 -6.39 -5.07 5.76
C ASN A 146 -7.13 -6.30 6.34
N GLU A 147 -6.93 -6.68 7.61
CA GLU A 147 -7.76 -7.63 8.37
C GLU A 147 -9.06 -6.94 8.82
N GLN A 148 -9.20 -5.65 8.53
CA GLN A 148 -10.49 -5.09 8.10
C GLN A 148 -10.93 -5.63 6.71
N ASP A 149 -10.58 -6.87 6.37
CA ASP A 149 -11.05 -7.71 5.25
C ASP A 149 -12.57 -8.01 5.37
N GLN A 150 -13.26 -7.33 6.30
CA GLN A 150 -14.70 -7.19 6.37
C GLN A 150 -15.25 -6.06 5.48
N ASP A 151 -14.55 -5.64 4.43
CA ASP A 151 -15.07 -4.62 3.49
C ASP A 151 -15.40 -5.17 2.10
N PHE A 152 -15.00 -6.40 1.76
CA PHE A 152 -15.36 -7.01 0.49
C PHE A 152 -16.42 -8.09 0.64
N HIS A 153 -17.68 -7.71 0.42
CA HIS A 153 -18.77 -8.67 0.29
C HIS A 153 -18.93 -9.09 -1.18
N VAL A 154 -18.66 -10.37 -1.48
CA VAL A 154 -19.01 -10.95 -2.78
C VAL A 154 -20.52 -11.07 -2.84
N GLY A 155 -21.14 -10.20 -3.63
CA GLY A 155 -22.56 -10.26 -3.94
C GLY A 155 -22.99 -11.64 -4.45
N LYS A 156 -24.25 -12.03 -4.18
CA LYS A 156 -24.85 -13.28 -4.63
C LYS A 156 -25.42 -13.21 -6.05
N SER A 157 -25.52 -12.02 -6.63
CA SER A 157 -26.03 -11.78 -7.98
C SER A 157 -25.15 -12.48 -9.02
N LYS A 158 -25.76 -12.88 -10.14
CA LYS A 158 -25.01 -13.45 -11.27
C LYS A 158 -23.93 -12.49 -11.77
N ALA A 159 -24.24 -11.18 -11.77
CA ALA A 159 -23.31 -10.14 -12.17
C ALA A 159 -22.08 -10.10 -11.24
N ALA A 160 -22.28 -10.07 -9.92
CA ALA A 160 -21.18 -10.11 -8.95
C ALA A 160 -20.35 -11.39 -9.05
N GLN A 161 -20.99 -12.54 -9.26
CA GLN A 161 -20.31 -13.81 -9.46
C GLN A 161 -19.47 -13.83 -10.74
N SER A 162 -20.03 -13.36 -11.87
CA SER A 162 -19.28 -13.26 -13.13
C SER A 162 -18.06 -12.35 -12.99
N ILE A 163 -18.22 -11.22 -12.29
CA ILE A 163 -17.15 -10.27 -11.98
C ILE A 163 -16.09 -10.92 -11.10
N SER A 164 -16.48 -11.66 -10.06
CA SER A 164 -15.54 -12.39 -9.19
C SER A 164 -14.75 -13.47 -9.93
N VAL A 165 -15.42 -14.25 -10.80
CA VAL A 165 -14.75 -15.26 -11.64
C VAL A 165 -13.79 -14.59 -12.61
N TRP A 166 -14.20 -13.46 -13.20
CA TRP A 166 -13.34 -12.68 -14.08
C TRP A 166 -12.12 -12.13 -13.33
N SER A 167 -12.31 -11.57 -12.12
CA SER A 167 -11.22 -11.10 -11.26
C SER A 167 -10.20 -12.20 -10.97
N GLN A 168 -10.65 -13.42 -10.68
CA GLN A 168 -9.74 -14.57 -10.49
C GLN A 168 -8.94 -14.88 -11.76
N LYS A 169 -9.61 -14.88 -12.91
CA LYS A 169 -8.95 -15.18 -14.19
C LYS A 169 -7.91 -14.13 -14.60
N ILE A 170 -8.17 -12.85 -14.32
CA ILE A 170 -7.24 -11.76 -14.68
C ILE A 170 -6.21 -11.46 -13.59
N ALA A 171 -6.35 -12.03 -12.40
CA ALA A 171 -5.50 -11.71 -11.25
C ALA A 171 -4.02 -11.94 -11.55
N ASP A 172 -3.63 -13.03 -12.21
CA ASP A 172 -2.22 -13.31 -12.52
C ASP A 172 -1.72 -12.71 -13.85
N ILE A 173 -2.59 -12.04 -14.61
CA ILE A 173 -2.20 -11.43 -15.88
C ILE A 173 -1.47 -10.12 -15.60
N ASP A 174 -0.18 -10.07 -15.94
CA ASP A 174 0.66 -8.88 -15.81
C ASP A 174 0.38 -7.87 -16.94
N THR A 175 -0.78 -7.24 -16.86
CA THR A 175 -1.23 -6.19 -17.77
C THR A 175 -2.07 -5.15 -17.03
N THR A 176 -2.35 -4.03 -17.70
CA THR A 176 -3.20 -2.98 -17.18
C THR A 176 -4.67 -3.42 -17.14
N ILE A 177 -5.30 -3.27 -15.99
CA ILE A 177 -6.75 -3.50 -15.80
C ILE A 177 -7.43 -2.15 -15.65
N LEU A 178 -8.50 -1.92 -16.41
CA LEU A 178 -9.32 -0.71 -16.33
C LEU A 178 -10.69 -1.03 -15.75
N LEU A 179 -10.93 -0.63 -14.51
CA LEU A 179 -12.20 -0.72 -13.83
C LEU A 179 -13.09 0.46 -14.20
N THR A 180 -14.27 0.19 -14.74
CA THR A 180 -15.25 1.23 -15.11
C THR A 180 -16.55 1.00 -14.37
N GLY A 181 -17.23 2.07 -14.00
CA GLY A 181 -18.54 2.00 -13.33
C GLY A 181 -18.78 3.23 -12.49
N GLU A 182 -20.02 3.42 -12.07
CA GLU A 182 -20.46 4.59 -11.31
C GLU A 182 -19.68 4.78 -9.99
N THR A 183 -19.77 5.99 -9.43
CA THR A 183 -19.20 6.27 -8.11
C THR A 183 -19.89 5.39 -7.06
N GLY A 184 -19.10 4.86 -6.12
CA GLY A 184 -19.64 4.03 -5.03
C GLY A 184 -19.97 2.57 -5.38
N VAL A 185 -19.69 2.07 -6.59
CA VAL A 185 -19.93 0.64 -6.94
C VAL A 185 -18.93 -0.35 -6.32
N GLY A 186 -17.88 0.13 -5.66
CA GLY A 186 -16.85 -0.70 -5.02
C GLY A 186 -15.59 -0.96 -5.85
N LYS A 187 -15.25 -0.09 -6.82
CA LYS A 187 -14.06 -0.24 -7.69
C LYS A 187 -12.76 -0.49 -6.89
N THR A 188 -12.53 0.27 -5.83
CA THR A 188 -11.37 0.12 -4.93
C THR A 188 -11.31 -1.27 -4.30
N ALA A 189 -12.44 -1.80 -3.83
CA ALA A 189 -12.50 -3.13 -3.22
C ALA A 189 -12.21 -4.24 -4.25
N PHE A 190 -12.67 -4.09 -5.50
CA PHE A 190 -12.30 -4.99 -6.59
C PHE A 190 -10.81 -4.90 -6.96
N ALA A 191 -10.22 -3.69 -6.97
CA ALA A 191 -8.79 -3.52 -7.23
C ALA A 191 -7.94 -4.24 -6.16
N HIS A 192 -8.29 -4.08 -4.88
CA HIS A 192 -7.67 -4.82 -3.78
C HIS A 192 -7.83 -6.32 -3.96
N ARG A 193 -9.04 -6.80 -4.28
CA ARG A 193 -9.29 -8.22 -4.47
C ARG A 193 -8.46 -8.82 -5.61
N ILE A 194 -8.35 -8.11 -6.74
CA ILE A 194 -7.52 -8.53 -7.87
C ILE A 194 -6.05 -8.64 -7.46
N HIS A 195 -5.54 -7.68 -6.68
CA HIS A 195 -4.18 -7.71 -6.16
C HIS A 195 -3.95 -8.90 -5.20
N GLN A 196 -4.87 -9.11 -4.23
CA GLN A 196 -4.80 -10.24 -3.28
C GLN A 196 -4.80 -11.61 -3.97
N LEU A 197 -5.51 -11.72 -5.10
CA LEU A 197 -5.58 -12.95 -5.89
C LEU A 197 -4.38 -13.16 -6.81
N SER A 198 -3.51 -12.16 -6.97
CA SER A 198 -2.41 -12.21 -7.93
C SER A 198 -1.13 -12.79 -7.35
N SER A 199 -0.20 -13.16 -8.22
CA SER A 199 1.20 -13.49 -7.88
C SER A 199 1.96 -12.37 -7.14
N ARG A 200 1.45 -11.13 -7.14
CA ARG A 200 2.02 -9.99 -6.42
C ARG A 200 1.32 -9.71 -5.07
N ASN A 201 0.53 -10.65 -4.53
CA ASN A 201 -0.27 -10.46 -3.31
C ASN A 201 0.55 -10.17 -2.04
N ASP A 202 1.82 -10.57 -2.00
CA ASP A 202 2.73 -10.29 -0.91
C ASP A 202 3.46 -8.94 -1.08
N LYS A 203 3.30 -8.30 -2.24
CA LYS A 203 3.96 -7.04 -2.60
C LYS A 203 3.11 -5.83 -2.21
N SER A 204 3.68 -4.64 -2.37
CA SER A 204 2.99 -3.39 -2.06
C SER A 204 1.79 -3.18 -2.98
N PHE A 205 0.65 -2.81 -2.39
CA PHE A 205 -0.48 -2.21 -3.09
C PHE A 205 -0.52 -0.72 -2.74
N ILE A 206 -0.18 0.14 -3.69
CA ILE A 206 -0.18 1.59 -3.52
C ILE A 206 -1.43 2.15 -4.18
N HIS A 207 -2.23 2.89 -3.42
CA HIS A 207 -3.44 3.56 -3.89
C HIS A 207 -3.17 5.06 -4.09
N LEU A 208 -3.52 5.57 -5.27
CA LEU A 208 -3.50 6.97 -5.61
C LEU A 208 -4.87 7.39 -6.16
N ASP A 209 -5.55 8.27 -5.44
CA ASP A 209 -6.75 8.94 -5.91
C ASP A 209 -6.35 10.20 -6.69
N CYS A 210 -6.60 10.19 -8.00
CA CYS A 210 -6.21 11.27 -8.90
C CYS A 210 -7.11 12.50 -8.80
N GLY A 211 -8.33 12.37 -8.26
CA GLY A 211 -9.26 13.47 -8.04
C GLY A 211 -9.04 14.18 -6.70
N ALA A 212 -8.52 13.47 -5.69
CA ALA A 212 -8.28 14.02 -4.36
C ALA A 212 -6.98 14.84 -4.22
N ILE A 213 -5.97 14.57 -5.06
CA ILE A 213 -4.68 15.26 -4.99
C ILE A 213 -4.69 16.52 -5.88
N PRO A 214 -4.27 17.69 -5.37
CA PRO A 214 -4.11 18.88 -6.19
C PRO A 214 -3.22 18.62 -7.42
N GLU A 215 -3.62 19.16 -8.58
CA GLU A 215 -2.87 19.02 -9.84
C GLU A 215 -1.39 19.42 -9.70
N SER A 216 -1.10 20.44 -8.89
CA SER A 216 0.27 20.90 -8.63
C SER A 216 1.14 19.89 -7.87
N LEU A 217 0.55 18.93 -7.17
CA LEU A 217 1.26 17.96 -6.33
C LEU A 217 1.31 16.57 -6.95
N ILE A 218 0.34 16.20 -7.79
CA ILE A 218 0.22 14.82 -8.30
C ILE A 218 1.48 14.35 -9.05
N GLU A 219 2.17 15.24 -9.75
CA GLU A 219 3.44 14.92 -10.42
C GLU A 219 4.52 14.53 -9.39
N SER A 220 4.64 15.32 -8.33
CA SER A 220 5.63 15.14 -7.27
C SER A 220 5.33 13.92 -6.39
N GLU A 221 4.05 13.60 -6.21
CA GLU A 221 3.60 12.39 -5.53
C GLU A 221 3.89 11.15 -6.38
N LEU A 222 3.50 11.15 -7.65
CA LEU A 222 3.57 9.98 -8.51
C LEU A 222 5.02 9.65 -8.91
N PHE A 223 5.78 10.65 -9.37
CA PHE A 223 7.12 10.48 -9.94
C PHE A 223 8.26 10.80 -8.97
N GLY A 224 7.99 11.54 -7.89
CA GLY A 224 9.02 12.01 -6.97
C GLY A 224 9.84 13.18 -7.53
N TYR A 225 10.70 13.75 -6.70
CA TYR A 225 11.57 14.88 -7.07
C TYR A 225 12.96 14.79 -6.43
N LYS A 226 13.97 15.29 -7.14
CA LYS A 226 15.32 15.45 -6.59
C LYS A 226 15.41 16.70 -5.72
N LYS A 227 16.40 16.73 -4.83
CA LYS A 227 16.76 17.91 -4.04
C LYS A 227 16.91 19.13 -4.97
N GLY A 228 16.25 20.23 -4.62
CA GLY A 228 16.36 21.49 -5.36
C GLY A 228 15.54 21.56 -6.65
N ALA A 229 14.60 20.64 -6.89
CA ALA A 229 13.78 20.62 -8.10
C ALA A 229 12.88 21.87 -8.27
N PHE A 230 12.40 22.46 -7.18
CA PHE A 230 11.56 23.66 -7.17
C PHE A 230 11.64 24.41 -5.82
N THR A 231 11.16 25.65 -5.77
CA THR A 231 11.11 26.46 -4.55
C THR A 231 10.16 25.83 -3.52
N GLY A 232 10.69 25.41 -2.37
CA GLY A 232 9.94 24.68 -1.33
C GLY A 232 10.11 23.16 -1.37
N ALA A 233 10.89 22.63 -2.32
CA ALA A 233 11.26 21.21 -2.32
C ALA A 233 12.05 20.84 -1.06
N ASN A 234 11.76 19.68 -0.48
CA ASN A 234 12.51 19.16 0.65
C ASN A 234 14.00 19.04 0.26
N ALA A 235 14.89 19.45 1.18
CA ALA A 235 16.33 19.37 1.03
C ALA A 235 16.85 17.94 0.79
N ASN A 236 16.04 16.91 1.06
CA ASN A 236 16.40 15.51 0.82
C ASN A 236 15.75 14.90 -0.44
N GLY A 237 14.94 15.67 -1.18
CA GLY A 237 14.11 15.12 -2.26
C GLY A 237 12.94 14.26 -1.73
N LYS A 238 12.22 13.61 -2.64
CA LYS A 238 11.11 12.68 -2.32
C LYS A 238 11.05 11.55 -3.35
N LEU A 239 10.97 10.31 -2.88
CA LEU A 239 10.65 9.15 -3.71
C LEU A 239 9.17 9.18 -4.10
N GLY A 240 8.87 8.91 -5.37
CA GLY A 240 7.51 8.88 -5.90
C GLY A 240 6.80 7.56 -5.61
N LEU A 241 5.47 7.56 -5.74
CA LEU A 241 4.62 6.39 -5.57
C LEU A 241 4.93 5.27 -6.56
N ILE A 242 5.40 5.58 -7.77
CA ILE A 242 5.88 4.57 -8.73
C ILE A 242 7.08 3.80 -8.15
N ALA A 243 8.04 4.50 -7.54
CA ALA A 243 9.19 3.87 -6.90
C ALA A 243 8.76 3.00 -5.71
N ALA A 244 7.81 3.50 -4.91
CA ALA A 244 7.27 2.80 -3.75
C ALA A 244 6.46 1.54 -4.14
N ALA A 245 5.90 1.51 -5.36
CA ALA A 245 5.11 0.41 -5.88
C ALA A 245 5.92 -0.62 -6.68
N ASP A 246 7.25 -0.49 -6.75
CA ASP A 246 8.11 -1.40 -7.51
C ASP A 246 7.92 -2.86 -7.07
N GLN A 247 7.87 -3.77 -8.06
CA GLN A 247 7.45 -5.18 -7.91
C GLN A 247 5.99 -5.39 -7.45
N GLY A 248 5.28 -4.33 -7.10
CA GLY A 248 3.92 -4.35 -6.56
C GLY A 248 2.85 -3.96 -7.57
N THR A 249 1.78 -3.36 -7.05
CA THR A 249 0.64 -2.85 -7.81
C THR A 249 0.38 -1.39 -7.45
N LEU A 250 0.19 -0.55 -8.46
CA LEU A 250 -0.28 0.83 -8.30
C LEU A 250 -1.72 0.91 -8.81
N PHE A 251 -2.62 1.27 -7.90
CA PHE A 251 -4.02 1.53 -8.18
C PHE A 251 -4.24 3.03 -8.36
N LEU A 252 -4.65 3.42 -9.58
CA LEU A 252 -4.97 4.79 -9.97
C LEU A 252 -6.50 4.95 -9.97
N ASP A 253 -7.06 5.47 -8.89
CA ASP A 253 -8.49 5.79 -8.82
C ASP A 253 -8.76 7.15 -9.48
N GLU A 254 -9.96 7.29 -10.04
CA GLU A 254 -10.39 8.48 -10.79
C GLU A 254 -9.42 8.91 -11.91
N ILE A 255 -8.88 7.96 -12.68
CA ILE A 255 -7.90 8.25 -13.75
C ILE A 255 -8.41 9.24 -14.82
N GLY A 256 -9.73 9.42 -14.93
CA GLY A 256 -10.33 10.42 -15.82
C GLY A 256 -10.05 11.86 -15.41
N GLU A 257 -9.69 12.10 -14.15
CA GLU A 257 -9.30 13.42 -13.61
C GLU A 257 -7.78 13.66 -13.68
N PHE A 258 -7.03 12.73 -14.27
CA PHE A 258 -5.57 12.85 -14.36
C PHE A 258 -5.14 14.00 -15.29
N PRO A 259 -4.28 14.94 -14.81
CA PRO A 259 -3.94 16.14 -15.57
C PRO A 259 -3.39 15.88 -16.97
N LEU A 260 -3.94 16.57 -17.96
CA LEU A 260 -3.61 16.37 -19.38
C LEU A 260 -2.10 16.48 -19.66
N HIS A 261 -1.43 17.44 -19.01
CA HIS A 261 0.00 17.69 -19.20
C HIS A 261 0.88 16.55 -18.66
N LEU A 262 0.39 15.74 -17.71
CA LEU A 262 1.09 14.60 -17.13
C LEU A 262 0.78 13.26 -17.82
N GLN A 263 -0.29 13.19 -18.62
CA GLN A 263 -0.70 11.96 -19.31
C GLN A 263 0.41 11.40 -20.21
N SER A 264 1.26 12.27 -20.79
CA SER A 264 2.44 11.85 -21.58
C SER A 264 3.49 11.10 -20.74
N LYS A 265 3.73 11.54 -19.50
CA LYS A 265 4.65 10.88 -18.55
C LYS A 265 4.09 9.54 -18.08
N LEU A 266 2.80 9.49 -17.77
CA LEU A 266 2.14 8.23 -17.41
C LEU A 266 2.17 7.23 -18.58
N LEU A 267 1.93 7.70 -19.81
CA LEU A 267 2.04 6.87 -21.01
C LEU A 267 3.45 6.28 -21.16
N GLN A 268 4.49 7.10 -20.99
CA GLN A 268 5.89 6.65 -21.06
C GLN A 268 6.14 5.53 -20.02
N PHE A 269 5.61 5.69 -18.81
CA PHE A 269 5.72 4.67 -17.78
C PHE A 269 4.98 3.38 -18.14
N LEU A 270 3.74 3.46 -18.64
CA LEU A 270 2.95 2.29 -19.03
C LEU A 270 3.53 1.51 -20.23
N GLN A 271 4.26 2.19 -21.12
CA GLN A 271 4.88 1.59 -22.28
C GLN A 271 6.23 0.95 -21.93
N ASN A 272 7.11 1.70 -21.27
CA ASN A 272 8.52 1.35 -21.14
C ASN A 272 8.92 0.97 -19.71
N LYS A 273 8.00 1.03 -18.74
CA LYS A 273 8.28 0.86 -17.30
C LYS A 273 9.34 1.82 -16.77
N THR A 274 9.51 2.96 -17.45
CA THR A 274 10.51 3.98 -17.11
C THR A 274 9.87 5.33 -16.85
N TYR A 275 10.48 6.10 -15.95
CA TYR A 275 10.03 7.43 -15.56
C TYR A 275 11.21 8.31 -15.18
N ARG A 276 10.97 9.62 -15.00
CA ARG A 276 11.96 10.57 -14.51
C ARG A 276 11.39 11.33 -13.32
N MET A 277 12.21 11.55 -12.31
CA MET A 277 11.87 12.42 -11.19
C MET A 277 11.86 13.88 -11.64
N ILE A 278 11.09 14.73 -10.96
CA ILE A 278 11.11 16.18 -11.21
C ILE A 278 12.51 16.72 -10.88
N GLY A 279 13.06 17.51 -11.80
CA GLY A 279 14.40 18.08 -11.67
C GLY A 279 15.54 17.08 -11.89
N ASP A 280 15.24 15.86 -12.36
CA ASP A 280 16.24 14.84 -12.68
C ASP A 280 16.23 14.50 -14.18
N ASN A 281 17.42 14.28 -14.74
CA ASN A 281 17.60 13.82 -16.11
C ASN A 281 17.83 12.31 -16.19
N GLN A 282 18.07 11.64 -15.05
CA GLN A 282 18.23 10.21 -15.01
C GLN A 282 16.90 9.49 -15.21
N VAL A 283 16.89 8.53 -16.13
CA VAL A 283 15.76 7.62 -16.35
C VAL A 283 15.81 6.54 -15.28
N GLN A 284 14.71 6.38 -14.55
CA GLN A 284 14.49 5.32 -13.58
C GLN A 284 13.60 4.24 -14.19
N GLN A 285 13.71 3.01 -13.71
CA GLN A 285 12.86 1.89 -14.11
C GLN A 285 12.16 1.30 -12.88
N ALA A 286 10.89 0.93 -13.02
CA ALA A 286 10.13 0.23 -11.97
C ALA A 286 9.14 -0.75 -12.60
N ASP A 287 9.11 -1.97 -12.11
CA ASP A 287 8.18 -3.00 -12.53
C ASP A 287 6.91 -2.95 -11.68
N VAL A 288 5.98 -2.10 -12.09
CA VAL A 288 4.71 -1.91 -11.40
C VAL A 288 3.55 -2.41 -12.26
N ARG A 289 2.67 -3.21 -11.67
CA ARG A 289 1.39 -3.55 -12.26
C ARG A 289 0.39 -2.41 -12.07
N ILE A 290 -0.34 -2.03 -13.11
CA ILE A 290 -1.31 -0.95 -13.04
C ILE A 290 -2.74 -1.49 -13.00
N ILE A 291 -3.51 -1.02 -12.03
CA ILE A 291 -4.97 -1.09 -12.04
C ILE A 291 -5.46 0.36 -12.07
N ALA A 292 -6.31 0.72 -13.02
CA ALA A 292 -6.89 2.05 -13.12
C ALA A 292 -8.41 1.98 -12.93
N ALA A 293 -9.02 2.99 -12.32
CA ALA A 293 -10.46 3.08 -12.14
C ALA A 293 -11.00 4.44 -12.59
N THR A 294 -12.21 4.45 -13.12
CA THR A 294 -12.91 5.68 -13.50
C THR A 294 -14.43 5.49 -13.48
N ASN A 295 -15.15 6.57 -13.19
CA ASN A 295 -16.60 6.70 -13.36
C ASN A 295 -16.99 7.42 -14.65
N VAL A 296 -16.06 8.13 -15.29
CA VAL A 296 -16.32 8.87 -16.53
C VAL A 296 -15.99 8.03 -17.77
N ASN A 297 -16.68 8.33 -18.87
CA ASN A 297 -16.38 7.74 -20.16
C ASN A 297 -15.11 8.36 -20.74
N LEU A 298 -13.99 7.63 -20.66
CA LEU A 298 -12.71 8.10 -21.18
C LEU A 298 -12.74 8.39 -22.69
N MET A 299 -13.58 7.70 -23.46
CA MET A 299 -13.71 7.97 -24.90
C MET A 299 -14.43 9.30 -25.17
N GLU A 300 -15.31 9.74 -24.29
CA GLU A 300 -15.89 11.09 -24.36
C GLU A 300 -14.84 12.15 -24.00
N ARG A 301 -14.09 11.94 -22.91
CA ARG A 301 -12.96 12.81 -22.53
C ARG A 301 -11.89 12.92 -23.65
N VAL A 302 -11.68 11.86 -24.43
CA VAL A 302 -10.82 11.89 -25.62
C VAL A 302 -11.40 12.79 -26.72
N LYS A 303 -12.71 12.76 -26.95
CA LYS A 303 -13.37 13.63 -27.94
C LYS A 303 -13.35 15.11 -27.50
N GLU A 304 -13.44 15.35 -26.20
CA GLU A 304 -13.37 16.69 -25.59
C GLU A 304 -11.93 17.25 -25.53
N GLY A 305 -10.91 16.44 -25.82
CA GLY A 305 -9.51 16.84 -25.77
C GLY A 305 -8.91 16.91 -24.36
N THR A 306 -9.64 16.46 -23.34
CA THR A 306 -9.19 16.41 -21.93
C THR A 306 -8.47 15.10 -21.57
N PHE A 307 -8.51 14.11 -22.46
CA PHE A 307 -7.77 12.86 -22.31
C PHE A 307 -7.10 12.42 -23.62
N ARG A 308 -5.88 11.90 -23.54
CA ARG A 308 -5.14 11.49 -24.73
C ARG A 308 -5.60 10.11 -25.23
N LYS A 309 -5.79 10.02 -26.54
CA LYS A 309 -6.21 8.79 -27.22
C LYS A 309 -5.20 7.63 -27.07
N ASP A 310 -3.90 7.94 -27.09
CA ASP A 310 -2.83 6.94 -26.94
C ASP A 310 -2.79 6.33 -25.54
N LEU A 311 -2.93 7.15 -24.50
CA LEU A 311 -3.05 6.71 -23.11
C LEU A 311 -4.29 5.84 -22.89
N PHE A 312 -5.44 6.23 -23.47
CA PHE A 312 -6.66 5.44 -23.37
C PHE A 312 -6.45 3.99 -23.84
N TYR A 313 -5.84 3.78 -25.01
CA TYR A 313 -5.60 2.43 -25.52
C TYR A 313 -4.62 1.63 -24.66
N ARG A 314 -3.68 2.29 -23.98
CA ARG A 314 -2.75 1.61 -23.09
C ARG A 314 -3.35 1.24 -21.73
N LEU A 315 -4.37 1.98 -21.29
CA LEU A 315 -5.15 1.66 -20.09
C LEU A 315 -6.22 0.59 -20.38
N ASN A 316 -6.90 0.71 -21.53
CA ASN A 316 -8.04 -0.13 -21.90
C ASN A 316 -7.65 -1.50 -22.48
N ILE A 317 -6.65 -2.17 -21.89
CA ILE A 317 -6.20 -3.51 -22.34
C ILE A 317 -7.17 -4.57 -21.81
N LEU A 318 -7.42 -4.57 -20.49
CA LEU A 318 -8.44 -5.41 -19.86
C LEU A 318 -9.50 -4.55 -19.18
N PRO A 319 -10.55 -4.11 -19.91
CA PRO A 319 -11.68 -3.42 -19.31
C PRO A 319 -12.53 -4.38 -18.47
N MET A 320 -12.99 -3.88 -17.34
CA MET A 320 -13.91 -4.57 -16.45
C MET A 320 -14.96 -3.57 -15.98
N LYS A 321 -16.21 -3.74 -16.44
CA LYS A 321 -17.34 -2.90 -16.06
C LYS A 321 -18.00 -3.46 -14.80
N ILE A 322 -18.13 -2.62 -13.78
CA ILE A 322 -18.82 -2.92 -12.54
C ILE A 322 -20.21 -2.28 -12.59
N PRO A 323 -21.28 -3.08 -12.59
CA PRO A 323 -22.63 -2.57 -12.71
C PRO A 323 -23.06 -1.86 -11.42
N PRO A 324 -23.92 -0.85 -11.54
CA PRO A 324 -24.52 -0.19 -10.40
C PRO A 324 -25.41 -1.16 -9.61
N LEU A 325 -25.64 -0.86 -8.33
CA LEU A 325 -26.36 -1.74 -7.39
C LEU A 325 -27.79 -2.07 -7.86
N ARG A 326 -28.45 -1.12 -8.55
CA ARG A 326 -29.78 -1.33 -9.17
C ARG A 326 -29.82 -2.40 -10.27
N GLU A 327 -28.69 -2.71 -10.90
CA GLU A 327 -28.57 -3.80 -11.89
C GLU A 327 -28.20 -5.15 -11.26
N ARG A 328 -27.91 -5.17 -9.95
CA ARG A 328 -27.53 -6.36 -9.17
C ARG A 328 -28.30 -6.42 -7.84
N LYS A 329 -29.63 -6.29 -7.92
CA LYS A 329 -30.52 -6.19 -6.76
C LYS A 329 -30.39 -7.35 -5.77
N GLU A 330 -30.03 -8.54 -6.25
CA GLU A 330 -29.83 -9.71 -5.38
C GLU A 330 -28.69 -9.52 -4.36
N ASP A 331 -27.83 -8.51 -4.55
CA ASP A 331 -26.75 -8.15 -3.63
C ASP A 331 -27.21 -7.22 -2.51
N ILE A 332 -28.34 -6.53 -2.65
CA ILE A 332 -28.79 -5.51 -1.70
C ILE A 332 -29.04 -6.13 -0.32
N ILE A 333 -29.85 -7.18 -0.20
CA ILE A 333 -30.16 -7.80 1.10
C ILE A 333 -28.91 -8.38 1.78
N PRO A 334 -28.03 -9.15 1.09
CA PRO A 334 -26.76 -9.56 1.67
C PRO A 334 -25.89 -8.40 2.16
N LEU A 335 -25.78 -7.31 1.37
CA LEU A 335 -25.02 -6.11 1.76
C LEU A 335 -25.62 -5.42 2.98
N LEU A 336 -26.94 -5.23 3.03
CA LEU A 336 -27.62 -4.64 4.19
C LEU A 336 -27.31 -5.42 5.47
N ASN A 337 -27.42 -6.75 5.43
CA ASN A 337 -27.12 -7.59 6.60
C ASN A 337 -25.64 -7.56 6.98
N PHE A 338 -24.75 -7.51 5.99
CA PHE A 338 -23.32 -7.40 6.19
C PHE A 338 -22.96 -6.11 6.93
N TYR A 339 -23.40 -4.95 6.42
CA TYR A 339 -23.15 -3.67 7.05
C TYR A 339 -23.86 -3.52 8.39
N LEU A 340 -25.08 -4.05 8.54
CA LEU A 340 -25.76 -4.13 9.84
C LEU A 340 -24.89 -4.86 10.87
N GLY A 341 -24.36 -6.03 10.52
CA GLY A 341 -23.48 -6.81 11.38
C GLY A 341 -22.18 -6.09 11.71
N LYS A 342 -21.54 -5.48 10.70
CA LYS A 342 -20.32 -4.65 10.84
C LYS A 342 -20.53 -3.53 11.86
N PHE A 343 -21.60 -2.75 11.69
CA PHE A 343 -21.87 -1.59 12.54
C PHE A 343 -22.42 -1.96 13.91
N ASN A 344 -23.24 -3.00 14.02
CA ASN A 344 -23.65 -3.55 15.32
C ASN A 344 -22.44 -3.93 16.17
N LYS A 345 -21.46 -4.65 15.58
CA LYS A 345 -20.23 -5.01 16.25
C LYS A 345 -19.39 -3.78 16.62
N LYS A 346 -19.24 -2.83 15.69
CA LYS A 346 -18.47 -1.58 15.89
C LYS A 346 -19.02 -0.72 17.03
N TYR A 347 -20.34 -0.62 17.14
CA TYR A 347 -21.01 0.26 18.10
C TYR A 347 -21.60 -0.45 19.33
N GLY A 348 -21.35 -1.76 19.48
CA GLY A 348 -21.89 -2.55 20.59
C GLY A 348 -23.43 -2.62 20.60
N ARG A 349 -24.05 -2.59 19.41
CA ARG A 349 -25.50 -2.66 19.21
C ARG A 349 -25.92 -4.05 18.74
N GLN A 350 -27.22 -4.33 18.81
CA GLN A 350 -27.83 -5.59 18.34
C GLN A 350 -29.11 -5.31 17.57
N HIS A 351 -29.07 -4.38 16.62
CA HIS A 351 -30.22 -4.06 15.80
C HIS A 351 -30.52 -5.15 14.77
N THR A 352 -31.79 -5.31 14.45
CA THR A 352 -32.32 -6.11 13.33
C THR A 352 -33.09 -5.19 12.38
N LEU A 353 -33.19 -5.54 11.09
CA LEU A 353 -34.00 -4.77 10.13
C LEU A 353 -35.40 -5.37 10.02
N SER A 354 -36.41 -4.52 9.92
CA SER A 354 -37.78 -4.96 9.59
C SER A 354 -37.85 -5.48 8.15
N LYS A 355 -38.80 -6.39 7.90
CA LYS A 355 -39.07 -6.87 6.54
C LYS A 355 -39.52 -5.73 5.62
N ASN A 356 -40.36 -4.81 6.13
CA ASN A 356 -40.86 -3.68 5.35
C ASN A 356 -39.73 -2.75 4.92
N LEU A 357 -38.78 -2.48 5.82
CA LEU A 357 -37.59 -1.70 5.52
C LEU A 357 -36.71 -2.41 4.48
N MET A 358 -36.46 -3.71 4.65
CA MET A 358 -35.70 -4.50 3.67
C MET A 358 -36.36 -4.47 2.28
N ASP A 359 -37.68 -4.66 2.19
CA ASP A 359 -38.43 -4.66 0.94
C ASP A 359 -38.41 -3.27 0.26
N ALA A 360 -38.46 -2.19 1.04
CA ALA A 360 -38.33 -0.83 0.52
C ALA A 360 -36.90 -0.56 -0.02
N LEU A 361 -35.88 -0.92 0.76
CA LEU A 361 -34.48 -0.75 0.40
C LEU A 361 -34.07 -1.64 -0.79
N TYR A 362 -34.67 -2.81 -0.96
CA TYR A 362 -34.47 -3.66 -2.13
C TYR A 362 -34.92 -3.01 -3.45
N ASN A 363 -35.98 -2.20 -3.39
CA ASN A 363 -36.55 -1.55 -4.56
C ASN A 363 -36.02 -0.14 -4.82
N TYR A 364 -35.24 0.42 -3.89
CA TYR A 364 -34.59 1.71 -4.02
C TYR A 364 -33.53 1.71 -5.13
N SER A 365 -33.31 2.87 -5.77
CA SER A 365 -32.43 2.98 -6.95
C SER A 365 -30.94 2.96 -6.60
N TRP A 366 -30.56 3.35 -5.38
CA TRP A 366 -29.18 3.37 -4.91
C TRP A 366 -28.24 4.12 -5.87
N GLU A 367 -28.51 5.40 -6.13
CA GLU A 367 -27.68 6.25 -7.01
C GLU A 367 -26.24 6.36 -6.48
N GLY A 368 -26.05 6.40 -5.16
CA GLY A 368 -24.74 6.38 -4.53
C GLY A 368 -24.19 4.97 -4.28
N ASN A 369 -24.87 3.94 -4.83
CA ASN A 369 -24.46 2.54 -4.82
C ASN A 369 -24.12 2.02 -3.41
N ILE A 370 -23.02 1.28 -3.24
CA ILE A 370 -22.62 0.67 -1.97
C ILE A 370 -22.26 1.75 -0.94
N ARG A 371 -21.72 2.90 -1.37
CA ARG A 371 -21.35 4.00 -0.46
C ARG A 371 -22.58 4.62 0.22
N GLU A 372 -23.67 4.81 -0.54
CA GLU A 372 -24.95 5.26 0.03
C GLU A 372 -25.54 4.23 1.00
N LEU A 373 -25.49 2.95 0.63
CA LEU A 373 -25.96 1.85 1.47
C LEU A 373 -25.18 1.75 2.78
N GLU A 374 -23.86 1.80 2.72
CA GLU A 374 -23.00 1.78 3.90
C GLU A 374 -23.30 2.96 4.84
N ASN A 375 -23.38 4.17 4.30
CA ASN A 375 -23.66 5.39 5.07
C ASN A 375 -25.05 5.34 5.73
N LEU A 376 -26.07 4.87 5.00
CA LEU A 376 -27.42 4.72 5.55
C LEU A 376 -27.42 3.71 6.69
N MET A 377 -26.80 2.54 6.49
CA MET A 377 -26.74 1.50 7.50
C MET A 377 -25.99 1.94 8.76
N GLU A 378 -24.88 2.66 8.61
CA GLU A 378 -24.14 3.23 9.74
C GLU A 378 -25.02 4.22 10.52
N ARG A 379 -25.67 5.16 9.81
CA ARG A 379 -26.56 6.16 10.41
C ARG A 379 -27.69 5.48 11.18
N LEU A 380 -28.38 4.51 10.57
CA LEU A 380 -29.48 3.78 11.19
C LEU A 380 -29.04 3.05 12.47
N VAL A 381 -27.88 2.38 12.47
CA VAL A 381 -27.36 1.70 13.67
C VAL A 381 -27.01 2.68 14.79
N ILE A 382 -26.60 3.91 14.46
CA ILE A 382 -26.27 4.94 15.45
C ILE A 382 -27.53 5.60 16.02
N THR A 383 -28.51 5.91 15.18
CA THR A 383 -29.67 6.73 15.54
C THR A 383 -30.88 5.96 16.05
N SER A 384 -30.97 4.66 15.75
CA SER A 384 -32.15 3.86 16.13
C SER A 384 -32.16 3.55 17.63
N ASN A 385 -33.30 3.80 18.28
CA ASN A 385 -33.46 3.59 19.73
C ASN A 385 -33.95 2.16 20.08
N GLY A 386 -34.58 1.45 19.13
CA GLY A 386 -35.16 0.12 19.34
C GLY A 386 -34.31 -1.03 18.80
N PRO A 387 -34.56 -2.29 19.22
CA PRO A 387 -33.83 -3.47 18.73
C PRO A 387 -34.14 -3.82 17.27
N LYS A 388 -35.20 -3.23 16.71
CA LYS A 388 -35.64 -3.44 15.34
C LYS A 388 -35.77 -2.08 14.66
N ILE A 389 -35.08 -1.91 13.55
CA ILE A 389 -35.08 -0.71 12.71
C ILE A 389 -36.16 -0.90 11.65
N ASP A 390 -37.08 0.05 11.55
CA ASP A 390 -38.19 0.04 10.60
C ASP A 390 -38.16 1.27 9.67
N LEU A 391 -39.16 1.42 8.80
CA LEU A 391 -39.29 2.54 7.87
C LEU A 391 -39.30 3.91 8.56
N ASP A 392 -39.85 3.99 9.77
CA ASP A 392 -39.96 5.24 10.53
C ASP A 392 -38.60 5.72 11.06
N ASP A 393 -37.62 4.82 11.17
CA ASP A 393 -36.25 5.15 11.59
C ASP A 393 -35.39 5.68 10.43
N LEU A 394 -35.91 5.66 9.19
CA LEU A 394 -35.23 6.29 8.07
C LEU A 394 -35.01 7.78 8.36
N PRO A 395 -33.89 8.35 7.87
CA PRO A 395 -33.70 9.79 7.94
C PRO A 395 -34.77 10.57 7.18
N SER A 396 -35.24 11.69 7.74
CA SER A 396 -36.25 12.56 7.13
C SER A 396 -35.86 13.08 5.74
N ASP A 397 -34.56 13.23 5.52
CA ASP A 397 -33.93 13.62 4.26
C ASP A 397 -33.81 12.47 3.25
N PHE A 398 -34.14 11.23 3.64
CA PHE A 398 -34.04 10.07 2.78
C PHE A 398 -35.22 10.01 1.79
N PRO A 399 -34.98 9.83 0.47
CA PRO A 399 -36.03 9.97 -0.54
C PRO A 399 -37.24 9.05 -0.37
N LEU A 400 -37.02 7.85 0.20
CA LEU A 400 -38.11 6.91 0.50
C LEU A 400 -39.08 7.47 1.56
N GLN A 401 -38.59 8.18 2.56
CA GLN A 401 -39.44 8.78 3.59
C GLN A 401 -40.19 10.02 3.06
N GLN A 402 -39.56 10.81 2.16
CA GLN A 402 -40.25 11.90 1.46
C GLN A 402 -41.39 11.40 0.57
N SER A 403 -41.21 10.27 -0.12
CA SER A 403 -42.28 9.70 -0.96
C SER A 403 -43.49 9.23 -0.14
N GLN A 404 -43.26 8.66 1.05
CA GLN A 404 -44.32 8.29 1.99
C GLN A 404 -44.98 9.51 2.62
N GLN A 405 -44.20 10.53 3.02
CA GLN A 405 -44.73 11.78 3.55
C GLN A 405 -45.53 12.55 2.50
N MET A 406 -45.12 12.58 1.24
CA MET A 406 -45.92 13.20 0.16
C MET A 406 -47.21 12.44 -0.11
N LEU A 407 -47.21 11.11 0.02
CA LEU A 407 -48.45 10.32 -0.07
C LEU A 407 -49.42 10.66 1.06
N LEU A 408 -48.91 10.89 2.28
CA LEU A 408 -49.71 11.19 3.48
C LEU A 408 -50.12 12.67 3.60
N GLN A 409 -49.27 13.62 3.20
CA GLN A 409 -49.58 15.06 3.22
C GLN A 409 -50.71 15.42 2.25
N ASN A 410 -50.85 14.69 1.15
CA ASN A 410 -51.98 14.84 0.22
C ASN A 410 -53.31 14.31 0.77
N VAL A 411 -53.34 13.67 1.94
CA VAL A 411 -54.57 13.20 2.59
C VAL A 411 -55.17 14.26 3.52
N GLU A 412 -54.37 15.22 4.01
CA GLU A 412 -54.87 16.22 4.97
C GLU A 412 -55.71 17.34 4.32
N GLU A 413 -55.57 17.58 3.01
CA GLU A 413 -56.32 18.63 2.29
C GLU A 413 -57.36 18.11 1.28
N VAL A 414 -57.46 16.79 1.08
CA VAL A 414 -58.29 16.20 0.01
C VAL A 414 -59.19 15.10 0.58
N SER A 415 -60.50 15.21 0.34
CA SER A 415 -61.43 14.15 0.76
C SER A 415 -61.05 12.79 0.16
N LEU A 416 -61.17 11.71 0.95
CA LEU A 416 -60.82 10.34 0.55
C LEU A 416 -61.32 9.94 -0.85
N PRO A 417 -62.54 10.30 -1.30
CA PRO A 417 -63.00 10.01 -2.66
C PRO A 417 -62.13 10.65 -3.76
N ILE A 418 -61.66 11.88 -3.56
CA ILE A 418 -60.85 12.61 -4.54
C ILE A 418 -59.43 12.03 -4.59
N TYR A 419 -58.87 11.68 -3.44
CA TYR A 419 -57.53 11.06 -3.36
C TYR A 419 -57.50 9.68 -4.03
N LEU A 420 -58.52 8.85 -3.81
CA LEU A 420 -58.66 7.55 -4.50
C LEU A 420 -58.81 7.72 -6.02
N GLU A 421 -59.48 8.78 -6.48
CA GLU A 421 -59.59 9.08 -7.89
C GLU A 421 -58.25 9.52 -8.51
N GLN A 422 -57.42 10.27 -7.78
CA GLN A 422 -56.08 10.66 -8.23
C GLN A 422 -55.13 9.47 -8.33
N ILE A 423 -55.15 8.58 -7.34
CA ILE A 423 -54.39 7.32 -7.38
C ILE A 423 -54.88 6.43 -8.52
N GLU A 424 -56.20 6.31 -8.70
CA GLU A 424 -56.75 5.54 -9.81
C GLU A 424 -56.29 6.11 -11.16
N LYS A 425 -56.33 7.44 -11.32
CA LYS A 425 -55.87 8.13 -12.54
C LYS A 425 -54.39 7.87 -12.82
N SER A 426 -53.52 7.95 -11.81
CA SER A 426 -52.07 7.73 -11.99
C SER A 426 -51.73 6.28 -12.36
N ILE A 427 -52.37 5.30 -11.72
CA ILE A 427 -52.21 3.88 -12.03
C ILE A 427 -52.65 3.59 -13.47
N LEU A 428 -53.77 4.17 -13.89
CA LEU A 428 -54.29 4.03 -15.25
C LEU A 428 -53.35 4.61 -16.31
N ILE A 429 -52.78 5.79 -16.08
CA ILE A 429 -51.83 6.44 -16.99
C ILE A 429 -50.54 5.63 -17.10
N ASN A 430 -49.92 5.28 -15.96
CA ASN A 430 -48.65 4.54 -15.94
C ASN A 430 -48.79 3.18 -16.62
N THR A 431 -49.86 2.44 -16.30
CA THR A 431 -50.07 1.10 -16.87
C THR A 431 -50.38 1.17 -18.37
N TYR A 432 -51.06 2.22 -18.84
CA TYR A 432 -51.30 2.39 -20.27
C TYR A 432 -50.03 2.77 -21.02
N ASN A 433 -49.21 3.69 -20.51
CA ASN A 433 -47.95 4.10 -21.14
C ASN A 433 -46.98 2.92 -21.33
N GLU A 434 -47.01 1.95 -20.41
CA GLU A 434 -46.24 0.70 -20.55
C GLU A 434 -46.83 -0.28 -21.58
N THR A 435 -48.16 -0.32 -21.70
CA THR A 435 -48.86 -1.38 -22.47
C THR A 435 -49.31 -0.94 -23.85
N ASN A 436 -49.44 0.38 -24.08
CA ASN A 436 -49.91 1.04 -25.30
C ASN A 436 -51.21 0.43 -25.88
N SER A 437 -52.06 -0.15 -25.03
CA SER A 437 -53.28 -0.84 -25.44
C SER A 437 -54.26 -0.96 -24.29
N THR A 438 -55.48 -0.43 -24.46
CA THR A 438 -56.54 -0.48 -23.43
C THR A 438 -56.90 -1.89 -23.00
N TRP A 439 -56.81 -2.87 -23.90
CA TRP A 439 -57.06 -4.28 -23.59
C TRP A 439 -55.94 -4.88 -22.72
N LYS A 440 -54.67 -4.59 -23.03
CA LYS A 440 -53.53 -5.05 -22.23
C LYS A 440 -53.49 -4.37 -20.86
N THR A 441 -53.83 -3.08 -20.80
CA THR A 441 -54.00 -2.33 -19.54
C THR A 441 -55.08 -2.97 -18.67
N ALA A 442 -56.26 -3.26 -19.23
CA ALA A 442 -57.37 -3.90 -18.52
C ALA A 442 -56.97 -5.28 -17.97
N LYS A 443 -56.31 -6.11 -18.78
CA LYS A 443 -55.82 -7.42 -18.37
C LYS A 443 -54.77 -7.34 -17.26
N LYS A 444 -53.85 -6.38 -17.33
CA LYS A 444 -52.79 -6.17 -16.32
C LYS A 444 -53.37 -5.68 -14.98
N LEU A 445 -54.43 -4.88 -15.03
CA LEU A 445 -55.12 -4.34 -13.84
C LEU A 445 -56.26 -5.24 -13.33
N GLY A 446 -56.56 -6.36 -13.98
CA GLY A 446 -57.61 -7.29 -13.56
C GLY A 446 -59.03 -6.76 -13.70
N VAL A 447 -59.27 -5.78 -14.58
CA VAL A 447 -60.58 -5.14 -14.80
C VAL A 447 -61.07 -5.33 -16.23
N SER A 448 -62.34 -5.01 -16.50
CA SER A 448 -62.88 -5.08 -17.86
C SER A 448 -62.36 -3.95 -18.75
N GLN A 449 -62.23 -4.19 -20.05
CA GLN A 449 -61.83 -3.14 -21.00
C GLN A 449 -62.79 -1.95 -20.97
N SER A 450 -64.09 -2.20 -20.78
CA SER A 450 -65.13 -1.19 -20.62
C SER A 450 -64.95 -0.33 -19.34
N TYR A 451 -64.34 -0.89 -18.29
CA TYR A 451 -63.97 -0.12 -17.08
C TYR A 451 -62.90 0.92 -17.40
N ILE A 452 -61.82 0.50 -18.07
CA ILE A 452 -60.71 1.38 -18.47
C ILE A 452 -61.22 2.52 -19.37
N ILE A 453 -62.02 2.21 -20.40
CA ILE A 453 -62.56 3.22 -21.33
C ILE A 453 -63.44 4.24 -20.60
N ARG A 454 -64.30 3.79 -19.66
CA ARG A 454 -65.14 4.69 -18.87
C ARG A 454 -64.31 5.60 -17.96
N ARG A 455 -63.25 5.08 -17.35
CA ARG A 455 -62.35 5.88 -16.51
C ARG A 455 -61.51 6.87 -17.31
N PHE A 456 -61.02 6.50 -18.49
CA PHE A 456 -60.31 7.44 -19.37
C PHE A 456 -61.20 8.61 -19.78
N LYS A 457 -62.47 8.34 -20.11
CA LYS A 457 -63.46 9.39 -20.40
C LYS A 457 -63.78 10.24 -19.17
N LYS A 458 -63.89 9.63 -17.98
CA LYS A 458 -64.12 10.35 -16.72
C LYS A 458 -62.98 11.31 -16.38
N PHE A 459 -61.73 10.93 -16.68
CA PHE A 459 -60.54 11.71 -16.40
C PHE A 459 -60.04 12.58 -17.57
N ASN A 460 -60.84 12.74 -18.64
CA ASN A 460 -60.48 13.46 -19.86
C ASN A 460 -59.12 13.07 -20.46
N LEU A 461 -58.76 11.78 -20.40
CA LEU A 461 -57.50 11.28 -20.96
C LEU A 461 -57.69 10.93 -22.45
N ARG A 462 -56.98 11.64 -23.34
CA ARG A 462 -56.96 11.32 -24.78
C ARG A 462 -55.75 10.49 -25.16
N ILE A 463 -55.94 9.58 -26.10
CA ILE A 463 -54.86 8.78 -26.71
C ILE A 463 -54.32 9.57 -27.90
N SER A 464 -53.13 10.18 -27.78
CA SER A 464 -52.40 10.77 -28.91
C SER A 464 -51.06 10.07 -29.08
N GLU A 465 -50.77 9.56 -30.28
CA GLU A 465 -49.46 8.98 -30.65
C GLU A 465 -48.85 8.02 -29.60
N LYS A 466 -49.68 7.11 -29.06
CA LYS A 466 -49.29 6.11 -28.04
C LYS A 466 -48.92 6.67 -26.66
N VAL A 467 -49.32 7.90 -26.33
CA VAL A 467 -49.23 8.44 -24.96
C VAL A 467 -50.61 8.96 -24.55
N LEU A 468 -50.99 8.77 -23.29
CA LEU A 468 -52.18 9.43 -22.73
C LEU A 468 -51.82 10.85 -22.32
N VAL A 469 -52.56 11.83 -22.83
CA VAL A 469 -52.39 13.24 -22.51
C VAL A 469 -53.69 13.76 -21.89
N GLU A 470 -53.55 14.57 -20.83
CA GLU A 470 -54.66 15.32 -20.23
C GLU A 470 -55.04 16.48 -21.14
N GLU A 471 -56.35 16.76 -21.30
CA GLU A 471 -56.84 17.95 -22.00
C GLU A 471 -56.56 19.26 -21.24
#